data_AF-K9GCE1-F1
#
_entry.id   AF-K9GCE1-F1
#
_cell.length_a   1.000
_cell.length_b   1.000
_cell.length_c   1.000
_cell.angle_alpha   90.00
_cell.angle_beta   90.00
_cell.angle_gamma   90.00
#
_symmetry.space_group_name_H-M   'P 1'
#
loop_
_entity.id
_entity.type
_entity.pdbx_description
1 polymer ?
#
loop_
_entity_poly.entity_id
_entity_poly.type
_entity_poly.pdbx_seq_one_letter_code
_entity_poly.pdbx_strand_id
1 'polypeptide(L)'
;MVRRGTYPGGWADYDGSITKLYTHPQAWGQCESFLTKYFKSVERQDVTSTSKGAEIVSKETTERGAAIANRFAAEQHGTDVLIENIEDRADNTTRFLIFRNVLDERTAQLKFEQPNPPTLEGRSALETTHKTLITFTIDHSSPGALANALLIFKAHGLNLTSINTRPSLKKSWQYIFFVECGRTPSDDNKEAVHKALNDLRQATETCRDLGTWKDQLRASKA
;
A
#
# COMPACT_ATOMS: atom_id res chain seq x y z
N MET A 1 -9.71 16.84 -6.52
CA MET A 1 -10.47 17.74 -5.63
C MET A 1 -11.95 17.67 -6.00
N VAL A 2 -12.83 17.62 -5.01
CA VAL A 2 -14.27 17.37 -5.17
C VAL A 2 -15.10 18.47 -4.50
N ARG A 3 -16.31 18.71 -5.00
CA ARG A 3 -17.25 19.70 -4.48
C ARG A 3 -18.69 19.28 -4.75
N ARG A 4 -19.63 19.79 -3.97
CA ARG A 4 -21.06 19.65 -4.26
C ARG A 4 -21.52 20.67 -5.30
N GLY A 5 -22.17 20.18 -6.36
CA GLY A 5 -22.82 21.01 -7.38
C GLY A 5 -21.88 21.30 -8.55
N THR A 6 -22.45 21.29 -9.75
CA THR A 6 -21.71 21.50 -10.99
C THR A 6 -21.31 22.96 -11.13
N TYR A 7 -20.03 23.19 -11.47
CA TYR A 7 -19.58 24.49 -11.92
C TYR A 7 -19.82 24.58 -13.44
N PRO A 8 -20.66 25.51 -13.95
CA PRO A 8 -21.12 25.48 -15.35
C PRO A 8 -20.04 25.55 -16.45
N GLY A 9 -18.76 25.73 -16.13
CA GLY A 9 -17.65 25.69 -17.09
C GLY A 9 -16.39 24.95 -16.64
N GLY A 10 -16.52 24.07 -15.63
CA GLY A 10 -15.36 23.35 -15.08
C GLY A 10 -14.35 24.26 -14.38
N TRP A 11 -13.09 23.81 -14.24
CA TRP A 11 -12.03 24.55 -13.54
C TRP A 11 -11.65 25.89 -14.20
N ALA A 12 -11.88 26.04 -15.51
CA ALA A 12 -11.52 27.23 -16.26
C ALA A 12 -12.27 28.51 -15.81
N ASP A 13 -13.48 28.33 -15.28
CA ASP A 13 -14.32 29.41 -14.77
C ASP A 13 -14.30 29.53 -13.23
N TYR A 14 -13.31 28.95 -12.56
CA TYR A 14 -13.18 29.06 -11.10
C TYR A 14 -12.99 30.52 -10.66
N ASP A 15 -14.05 31.07 -10.05
CA ASP A 15 -14.16 32.47 -9.59
C ASP A 15 -13.50 32.76 -8.23
N GLY A 16 -12.73 31.81 -7.67
CA GLY A 16 -12.23 31.94 -6.30
C GLY A 16 -13.28 31.66 -5.21
N SER A 17 -14.44 31.08 -5.55
CA SER A 17 -15.51 30.83 -4.58
C SER A 17 -15.12 29.91 -3.44
N ILE A 18 -14.22 28.95 -3.64
CA ILE A 18 -13.89 27.99 -2.58
C ILE A 18 -13.19 28.71 -1.42
N THR A 19 -13.82 28.73 -0.25
CA THR A 19 -13.30 29.40 0.96
C THR A 19 -12.68 28.43 1.95
N LYS A 20 -12.97 27.14 1.83
CA LYS A 20 -12.51 26.10 2.76
C LYS A 20 -12.21 24.78 2.07
N LEU A 21 -11.10 24.15 2.46
CA LEU A 21 -10.66 22.86 1.97
C LEU A 21 -10.61 21.83 3.09
N TYR A 22 -11.09 20.62 2.81
CA TYR A 22 -11.09 19.50 3.75
C TYR A 22 -10.24 18.34 3.21
N THR A 23 -9.28 17.84 4.00
CA THR A 23 -8.65 16.54 3.74
C THR A 23 -7.89 15.99 4.95
N HIS A 24 -7.35 14.78 4.82
CA HIS A 24 -6.46 14.20 5.83
C HIS A 24 -5.11 14.92 5.83
N PRO A 25 -4.48 15.19 7.00
CA PRO A 25 -3.23 15.97 7.09
C PRO A 25 -2.12 15.54 6.13
N GLN A 26 -1.99 14.24 5.89
CA GLN A 26 -1.00 13.69 4.96
C GLN A 26 -1.21 14.14 3.49
N ALA A 27 -2.44 14.36 3.06
CA ALA A 27 -2.75 14.74 1.69
C ALA A 27 -2.38 16.19 1.38
N TRP A 28 -2.26 17.07 2.39
CA TRP A 28 -1.80 18.44 2.19
C TRP A 28 -0.40 18.48 1.58
N GLY A 29 0.54 17.75 2.20
CA GLY A 29 1.92 17.66 1.72
C GLY A 29 2.09 16.84 0.44
N GLN A 30 1.02 16.20 -0.06
CA GLN A 30 1.03 15.49 -1.34
C GLN A 30 0.46 16.33 -2.48
N CYS A 31 -0.09 17.51 -2.22
CA CYS A 31 -0.71 18.40 -3.22
C CYS A 31 -0.23 19.86 -3.07
N GLU A 32 0.95 20.09 -2.48
CA GLU A 32 1.35 21.42 -2.03
C GLU A 32 1.62 22.37 -3.22
N SER A 33 2.16 21.86 -4.32
CA SER A 33 2.42 22.68 -5.53
C SER A 33 1.12 23.22 -6.11
N PHE A 34 0.09 22.37 -6.15
CA PHE A 34 -1.24 22.74 -6.61
C PHE A 34 -1.89 23.77 -5.67
N LEU A 35 -1.85 23.50 -4.36
CA LEU A 35 -2.45 24.36 -3.35
C LEU A 35 -1.77 25.72 -3.24
N THR A 36 -0.45 25.78 -3.32
CA THR A 36 0.30 27.04 -3.33
C THR A 36 0.02 27.85 -4.61
N LYS A 37 -0.26 27.20 -5.73
CA LYS A 37 -0.56 27.91 -6.98
C LYS A 37 -1.95 28.52 -6.99
N TYR A 38 -2.97 27.79 -6.52
CA TYR A 38 -4.38 28.16 -6.72
C TYR A 38 -5.17 28.46 -5.43
N PHE A 39 -4.71 28.01 -4.26
CA PHE A 39 -5.45 28.04 -2.98
C PHE A 39 -4.64 28.65 -1.83
N LYS A 40 -3.93 29.76 -2.07
CA LYS A 40 -3.03 30.39 -1.08
C LYS A 40 -3.72 30.89 0.19
N SER A 41 -4.93 31.42 0.07
CA SER A 41 -5.64 32.10 1.16
C SER A 41 -6.90 31.36 1.61
N VAL A 42 -7.01 30.07 1.25
CA VAL A 42 -8.18 29.25 1.54
C VAL A 42 -7.98 28.51 2.86
N GLU A 43 -9.01 28.51 3.71
CA GLU A 43 -8.94 27.84 5.01
C GLU A 43 -8.70 26.34 4.82
N ARG A 44 -7.69 25.79 5.49
CA ARG A 44 -7.42 24.34 5.47
C ARG A 44 -7.97 23.72 6.75
N GLN A 45 -8.86 22.74 6.61
CA GLN A 45 -9.48 22.02 7.72
C GLN A 45 -9.10 20.54 7.68
N ASP A 46 -8.41 20.10 8.74
CA ASP A 46 -8.05 18.70 8.91
C ASP A 46 -9.29 17.85 9.21
N VAL A 47 -9.34 16.67 8.60
CA VAL A 47 -10.36 15.65 8.83
C VAL A 47 -9.74 14.27 8.99
N THR A 48 -10.52 13.32 9.50
CA THR A 48 -10.04 11.98 9.84
C THR A 48 -9.68 11.10 8.63
N SER A 49 -10.20 11.41 7.44
CA SER A 49 -9.84 10.74 6.20
C SER A 49 -10.17 11.60 4.98
N THR A 50 -9.55 11.30 3.84
CA THR A 50 -9.87 11.95 2.56
C THR A 50 -11.34 11.75 2.17
N SER A 51 -11.87 10.55 2.36
CA SER A 51 -13.30 10.26 2.13
C SER A 51 -14.21 11.04 3.06
N LYS A 52 -13.81 11.26 4.32
CA LYS A 52 -14.59 12.08 5.26
C LYS A 52 -14.71 13.53 4.78
N GLY A 53 -13.66 14.07 4.16
CA GLY A 53 -13.72 15.38 3.51
C GLY A 53 -14.78 15.45 2.42
N ALA A 54 -14.84 14.44 1.55
CA ALA A 54 -15.87 14.34 0.52
C ALA A 54 -17.30 14.24 1.10
N GLU A 55 -17.47 13.44 2.16
CA GLU A 55 -18.76 13.32 2.88
C GLU A 55 -19.22 14.65 3.50
N ILE A 56 -18.30 15.41 4.10
CA ILE A 56 -18.61 16.72 4.68
C ILE A 56 -19.11 17.66 3.58
N VAL A 57 -18.35 17.77 2.49
CA VAL A 57 -18.66 18.65 1.37
C VAL A 57 -19.96 18.24 0.65
N SER A 58 -20.31 16.96 0.63
CA SER A 58 -21.57 16.51 0.02
C SER A 58 -22.81 16.94 0.80
N LYS A 59 -22.68 17.10 2.12
CA LYS A 59 -23.78 17.53 3.01
C LYS A 59 -23.86 19.04 3.14
N GLU A 60 -22.73 19.73 3.01
CA GLU A 60 -22.63 21.18 3.10
C GLU A 60 -23.43 21.86 1.99
N THR A 61 -24.31 22.80 2.35
CA THR A 61 -25.16 23.57 1.43
C THR A 61 -24.78 25.04 1.39
N THR A 62 -24.11 25.54 2.42
CA THR A 62 -23.95 26.97 2.68
C THR A 62 -22.52 27.44 2.54
N GLU A 63 -21.56 26.64 2.99
CA GLU A 63 -20.15 26.95 2.81
C GLU A 63 -19.70 26.58 1.40
N ARG A 64 -18.82 27.42 0.84
CA ARG A 64 -18.16 27.15 -0.43
C ARG A 64 -16.97 26.20 -0.19
N GLY A 65 -17.27 25.03 0.37
CA GLY A 65 -16.29 24.01 0.72
C GLY A 65 -15.91 23.13 -0.47
N ALA A 66 -14.66 22.66 -0.49
CA ALA A 66 -14.21 21.58 -1.36
C ALA A 66 -13.31 20.60 -0.59
N ALA A 67 -13.10 19.40 -1.12
CA ALA A 67 -12.27 18.39 -0.48
C ALA A 67 -11.21 17.82 -1.42
N ILE A 68 -10.06 17.45 -0.86
CA ILE A 68 -9.07 16.64 -1.57
C ILE A 68 -9.34 15.18 -1.22
N ALA A 69 -9.85 14.44 -2.20
CA ALA A 69 -10.21 13.05 -2.07
C ALA A 69 -9.97 12.29 -3.38
N ASN A 70 -9.98 10.96 -3.29
CA ASN A 70 -9.95 10.11 -4.49
C ASN A 70 -11.29 10.17 -5.24
N ARG A 71 -11.28 9.81 -6.53
CA ARG A 71 -12.49 9.79 -7.36
C ARG A 71 -13.59 8.91 -6.77
N PHE A 72 -13.22 7.75 -6.20
CA PHE A 72 -14.19 6.82 -5.62
C PHE A 72 -15.02 7.46 -4.50
N ALA A 73 -14.41 8.25 -3.60
CA ALA A 73 -15.14 8.99 -2.58
C ALA A 73 -16.09 10.02 -3.19
N ALA A 74 -15.71 10.63 -4.32
CA ALA A 74 -16.57 11.59 -5.01
C ALA A 74 -17.87 10.93 -5.49
N GLU A 75 -17.74 9.77 -6.14
CA GLU A 75 -18.84 8.96 -6.65
C GLU A 75 -19.75 8.45 -5.53
N GLN A 76 -19.16 7.90 -4.46
CA GLN A 76 -19.91 7.37 -3.30
C GLN A 76 -20.76 8.45 -2.60
N HIS A 77 -20.28 9.70 -2.59
CA HIS A 77 -20.95 10.80 -1.91
C HIS A 77 -21.73 11.72 -2.86
N GLY A 78 -21.80 11.41 -4.16
CA GLY A 78 -22.52 12.22 -5.15
C GLY A 78 -21.97 13.65 -5.29
N THR A 79 -20.65 13.80 -5.19
CA THR A 79 -19.94 15.08 -5.39
C THR A 79 -19.27 15.13 -6.75
N ASP A 80 -19.13 16.32 -7.30
CA ASP A 80 -18.53 16.57 -8.59
C ASP A 80 -17.01 16.69 -8.45
N VAL A 81 -16.28 16.07 -9.39
CA VAL A 81 -14.82 16.20 -9.48
C VAL A 81 -14.51 17.52 -10.17
N LEU A 82 -13.91 18.46 -9.44
CA LEU A 82 -13.53 19.78 -9.97
C LEU A 82 -12.25 19.73 -10.80
N ILE A 83 -11.27 18.98 -10.29
CA ILE A 83 -9.96 18.83 -10.90
C ILE A 83 -9.32 17.53 -10.43
N GLU A 84 -8.61 16.90 -11.35
CA GLU A 84 -7.99 15.58 -11.20
C GLU A 84 -6.48 15.71 -11.16
N ASN A 85 -5.81 14.67 -10.65
CA ASN A 85 -4.36 14.53 -10.66
C ASN A 85 -3.63 15.77 -10.10
N ILE A 86 -4.07 16.23 -8.93
CA ILE A 86 -3.51 17.42 -8.25
C ILE A 86 -2.34 17.08 -7.32
N GLU A 87 -1.98 15.80 -7.23
CA GLU A 87 -0.84 15.33 -6.47
C GLU A 87 0.48 15.83 -7.06
N ASP A 88 1.44 16.11 -6.20
CA ASP A 88 2.79 16.54 -6.59
C ASP A 88 3.57 15.42 -7.28
N ARG A 89 3.22 14.16 -7.00
CA ARG A 89 3.91 12.95 -7.47
C ARG A 89 2.93 11.95 -8.07
N ALA A 90 2.93 11.86 -9.40
CA ALA A 90 2.11 10.91 -10.15
C ALA A 90 2.53 9.43 -9.93
N ASP A 91 3.73 9.18 -9.42
CA ASP A 91 4.26 7.84 -9.13
C ASP A 91 3.92 7.33 -7.72
N ASN A 92 3.09 8.05 -6.97
CA ASN A 92 2.68 7.64 -5.63
C ASN A 92 1.73 6.43 -5.69
N THR A 93 2.27 5.24 -5.41
CA THR A 93 1.50 3.99 -5.41
C THR A 93 1.36 3.40 -4.01
N THR A 94 0.15 2.93 -3.68
CA THR A 94 -0.10 2.16 -2.46
C THR A 94 -0.18 0.68 -2.79
N ARG A 95 0.65 -0.12 -2.13
CA ARG A 95 0.61 -1.58 -2.24
C ARG A 95 -0.35 -2.17 -1.20
N PHE A 96 -1.30 -2.98 -1.65
CA PHE A 96 -2.21 -3.73 -0.79
C PHE A 96 -1.86 -5.23 -0.77
N LEU A 97 -2.06 -5.86 0.39
CA LEU A 97 -2.04 -7.31 0.55
C LEU A 97 -3.45 -7.78 0.90
N ILE A 98 -3.94 -8.78 0.17
CA ILE A 98 -5.24 -9.38 0.43
C ILE A 98 -5.01 -10.64 1.26
N PHE A 99 -5.55 -10.66 2.46
CA PHE A 99 -5.42 -11.79 3.38
C PHE A 99 -6.68 -12.65 3.35
N ARG A 100 -6.49 -13.97 3.51
CA ARG A 100 -7.57 -14.92 3.75
C ARG A 100 -7.21 -15.79 4.95
N ASN A 101 -8.20 -16.14 5.76
CA ASN A 101 -8.01 -17.14 6.79
C ASN A 101 -8.30 -18.53 6.19
N VAL A 102 -7.25 -19.30 5.94
CA VAL A 102 -7.39 -20.65 5.36
C VAL A 102 -8.01 -21.66 6.32
N LEU A 103 -8.14 -21.32 7.61
CA LEU A 103 -8.76 -22.16 8.64
C LEU A 103 -10.23 -21.81 8.91
N ASP A 104 -10.74 -20.67 8.42
CA ASP A 104 -12.15 -20.27 8.59
C ASP A 104 -12.96 -20.75 7.39
N GLU A 105 -14.00 -21.55 7.62
CA GLU A 105 -14.85 -22.13 6.58
C GLU A 105 -15.42 -21.10 5.60
N ARG A 106 -15.77 -19.90 6.09
CA ARG A 106 -16.35 -18.83 5.25
C ARG A 106 -15.35 -18.30 4.24
N THR A 107 -14.06 -18.32 4.55
CA THR A 107 -13.01 -17.77 3.69
C THR A 107 -12.13 -18.81 3.03
N ALA A 108 -12.12 -20.05 3.53
CA ALA A 108 -11.31 -21.14 3.00
C ALA A 108 -11.71 -21.54 1.57
N GLN A 109 -13.02 -21.49 1.27
CA GLN A 109 -13.59 -21.91 -0.01
C GLN A 109 -13.67 -20.79 -1.06
N LEU A 110 -13.32 -19.55 -0.69
CA LEU A 110 -13.37 -18.43 -1.62
C LEU A 110 -12.31 -18.62 -2.72
N LYS A 111 -12.78 -18.71 -3.97
CA LYS A 111 -11.93 -18.60 -5.15
C LYS A 111 -11.68 -17.14 -5.43
N PHE A 112 -10.42 -16.74 -5.41
CA PHE A 112 -10.06 -15.36 -5.75
C PHE A 112 -9.90 -15.25 -7.27
N GLU A 113 -10.95 -14.80 -7.95
CA GLU A 113 -10.90 -14.47 -9.37
C GLU A 113 -10.22 -13.11 -9.55
N GLN A 114 -9.32 -13.00 -10.52
CA GLN A 114 -8.65 -11.74 -10.84
C GLN A 114 -9.51 -10.96 -11.85
N PRO A 115 -10.02 -9.76 -11.51
CA PRO A 115 -10.83 -9.00 -12.45
C PRO A 115 -10.07 -8.52 -13.69
N ASN A 116 -8.73 -8.47 -13.64
CA ASN A 116 -7.85 -8.06 -14.74
C ASN A 116 -6.43 -8.64 -14.52
N PRO A 117 -6.09 -9.82 -15.09
CA PRO A 117 -4.72 -10.32 -14.98
C PRO A 117 -3.76 -9.34 -15.68
N PRO A 118 -2.58 -9.02 -15.09
CA PRO A 118 -1.63 -8.17 -15.79
C PRO A 118 -1.18 -8.84 -17.08
N THR A 119 -1.24 -8.10 -18.19
CA THR A 119 -0.60 -8.48 -19.44
C THR A 119 0.89 -8.69 -19.19
N LEU A 120 1.41 -9.85 -19.61
CA LEU A 120 2.80 -10.29 -19.38
C LEU A 120 3.82 -9.58 -20.30
N GLU A 121 3.39 -8.57 -21.05
CA GLU A 121 4.25 -7.90 -22.02
C GLU A 121 5.28 -6.98 -21.33
N GLY A 122 6.56 -7.26 -21.56
CA GLY A 122 7.67 -6.43 -21.10
C GLY A 122 8.38 -6.89 -19.82
N ARG A 123 8.14 -8.12 -19.33
CA ARG A 123 8.84 -8.64 -18.14
C ARG A 123 10.34 -8.86 -18.42
N SER A 124 11.21 -8.21 -17.64
CA SER A 124 12.67 -8.42 -17.68
C SER A 124 13.05 -9.74 -16.99
N ALA A 125 14.18 -10.35 -17.39
CA ALA A 125 14.69 -11.63 -16.88
C ALA A 125 14.99 -11.66 -15.35
N LEU A 126 14.89 -10.52 -14.66
CA LEU A 126 15.07 -10.37 -13.21
C LEU A 126 13.74 -10.47 -12.40
N GLU A 127 12.59 -10.62 -13.05
CA GLU A 127 11.28 -10.46 -12.39
C GLU A 127 10.74 -11.71 -11.69
N THR A 128 10.84 -11.75 -10.36
CA THR A 128 10.22 -12.76 -9.49
C THR A 128 8.77 -13.10 -9.88
N THR A 129 8.45 -14.39 -10.05
CA THR A 129 7.09 -14.81 -10.40
C THR A 129 6.15 -14.89 -9.18
N HIS A 130 6.69 -15.27 -8.02
CA HIS A 130 5.95 -15.45 -6.77
C HIS A 130 6.73 -14.88 -5.59
N LYS A 131 6.00 -14.24 -4.68
CA LYS A 131 6.52 -13.70 -3.43
C LYS A 131 5.93 -14.47 -2.26
N THR A 132 6.73 -14.61 -1.20
CA THR A 132 6.33 -15.22 0.07
C THR A 132 6.61 -14.24 1.19
N LEU A 133 5.66 -14.08 2.11
CA LEU A 133 5.84 -13.31 3.34
C LEU A 133 6.08 -14.27 4.51
N ILE A 134 7.23 -14.15 5.13
CA ILE A 134 7.64 -14.96 6.27
C ILE A 134 7.83 -14.02 7.46
N THR A 135 7.43 -14.48 8.65
CA THR A 135 7.77 -13.79 9.90
C THR A 135 8.60 -14.66 10.81
N PHE A 136 9.56 -14.08 11.49
CA PHE A 136 10.34 -14.78 12.51
C PHE A 136 10.80 -13.85 13.64
N THR A 137 11.16 -14.44 14.78
CA THR A 137 11.85 -13.75 15.89
C THR A 137 13.21 -14.39 16.10
N ILE A 138 14.18 -13.60 16.55
CA ILE A 138 15.54 -14.07 16.80
C ILE A 138 15.88 -13.95 18.28
N ASP A 139 16.84 -14.75 18.72
CA ASP A 139 17.48 -14.55 20.00
C ASP A 139 18.42 -13.34 19.94
N HIS A 140 17.98 -12.22 20.52
CA HIS A 140 18.76 -10.98 20.59
C HIS A 140 19.97 -11.04 21.52
N SER A 141 20.14 -12.13 22.29
CA SER A 141 21.35 -12.35 23.09
C SER A 141 22.48 -13.02 22.29
N SER A 142 22.17 -13.61 21.14
CA SER A 142 23.13 -14.32 20.30
C SER A 142 23.70 -13.42 19.19
N PRO A 143 25.02 -13.15 19.19
CA PRO A 143 25.64 -12.32 18.16
C PRO A 143 25.40 -12.88 16.75
N GLY A 144 24.97 -12.02 15.83
CA GLY A 144 24.76 -12.41 14.43
C GLY A 144 23.49 -13.22 14.17
N ALA A 145 22.60 -13.41 15.15
CA ALA A 145 21.37 -14.19 14.97
C ALA A 145 20.53 -13.76 13.74
N LEU A 146 20.39 -12.45 13.50
CA LEU A 146 19.73 -11.95 12.29
C LEU A 146 20.50 -12.32 11.02
N ALA A 147 21.83 -12.13 11.02
CA ALA A 147 22.66 -12.46 9.86
C ALA A 147 22.55 -13.95 9.50
N ASN A 148 22.57 -14.84 10.51
CA ASN A 148 22.38 -16.27 10.32
C ASN A 148 21.03 -16.57 9.65
N ALA A 149 19.95 -15.95 10.10
CA ALA A 149 18.63 -16.09 9.47
C ALA A 149 18.63 -15.58 8.01
N LEU A 150 19.27 -14.45 7.73
CA LEU A 150 19.35 -13.88 6.37
C LEU A 150 20.19 -14.75 5.41
N LEU A 151 21.24 -15.41 5.92
CA LEU A 151 22.08 -16.31 5.13
C LEU A 151 21.31 -17.54 4.62
N ILE A 152 20.27 -17.97 5.32
CA ILE A 152 19.41 -19.09 4.88
C ILE A 152 18.71 -18.73 3.57
N PHE A 153 18.15 -17.52 3.45
CA PHE A 153 17.53 -17.08 2.19
C PHE A 153 18.52 -17.09 1.03
N LYS A 154 19.75 -16.60 1.27
CA LYS A 154 20.83 -16.63 0.28
C LYS A 154 21.18 -18.05 -0.13
N ALA A 155 21.31 -18.97 0.82
CA ALA A 155 21.64 -20.38 0.56
C ALA A 155 20.59 -21.08 -0.31
N HIS A 156 19.32 -20.69 -0.19
CA HIS A 156 18.21 -21.21 -1.00
C HIS A 156 17.93 -20.39 -2.27
N GLY A 157 18.80 -19.44 -2.65
CA GLY A 157 18.63 -18.61 -3.84
C GLY A 157 17.40 -17.68 -3.78
N LEU A 158 16.95 -17.32 -2.58
CA LEU A 158 15.79 -16.45 -2.37
C LEU A 158 16.25 -15.00 -2.23
N ASN A 159 15.81 -14.14 -3.15
CA ASN A 159 16.04 -12.71 -3.06
C ASN A 159 15.05 -12.08 -2.07
N LEU A 160 15.53 -11.17 -1.23
CA LEU A 160 14.68 -10.40 -0.32
C LEU A 160 14.23 -9.12 -1.00
N THR A 161 12.94 -8.84 -0.98
CA THR A 161 12.36 -7.62 -1.56
C THR A 161 11.81 -6.67 -0.51
N SER A 162 11.69 -7.11 0.74
CA SER A 162 11.33 -6.28 1.88
C SER A 162 11.77 -6.93 3.18
N ILE A 163 12.27 -6.14 4.12
CA ILE A 163 12.50 -6.54 5.50
C ILE A 163 12.05 -5.41 6.42
N ASN A 164 11.15 -5.71 7.35
CA ASN A 164 10.62 -4.75 8.31
C ASN A 164 10.54 -5.37 9.70
N THR A 165 10.69 -4.57 10.75
CA THR A 165 10.61 -5.04 12.13
C THR A 165 9.45 -4.38 12.87
N ARG A 166 8.78 -5.15 13.74
CA ARG A 166 7.82 -4.62 14.71
C ARG A 166 8.13 -5.17 16.11
N PRO A 167 7.96 -4.39 17.19
CA PRO A 167 8.06 -4.92 18.55
C PRO A 167 7.10 -6.11 18.74
N SER A 168 7.53 -7.18 19.40
CA SER A 168 6.70 -8.39 19.55
C SER A 168 5.55 -8.22 20.55
N LEU A 169 5.65 -7.23 21.45
CA LEU A 169 4.75 -6.99 22.58
C LEU A 169 4.61 -8.17 23.56
N LYS A 170 5.37 -9.26 23.38
CA LYS A 170 5.36 -10.45 24.26
C LYS A 170 6.53 -10.47 25.23
N LYS A 171 7.70 -9.98 24.80
CA LYS A 171 8.94 -9.92 25.57
C LYS A 171 9.64 -8.59 25.28
N SER A 172 10.23 -8.00 26.32
CA SER A 172 11.00 -6.76 26.16
C SER A 172 12.12 -6.94 25.15
N TRP A 173 12.28 -5.94 24.27
CA TRP A 173 13.37 -5.88 23.27
C TRP A 173 13.40 -7.04 22.26
N GLN A 174 12.28 -7.75 22.12
CA GLN A 174 12.11 -8.76 21.08
C GLN A 174 11.33 -8.16 19.91
N TYR A 175 11.78 -8.46 18.69
CA TYR A 175 11.19 -7.97 17.47
C TYR A 175 10.74 -9.11 16.57
N ILE A 176 9.61 -8.90 15.90
CA ILE A 176 9.14 -9.74 14.81
C ILE A 176 9.67 -9.14 13.51
N PHE A 177 10.44 -9.93 12.78
CA PHE A 177 10.90 -9.61 11.44
C PHE A 177 9.84 -10.07 10.44
N PHE A 178 9.44 -9.17 9.53
CA PHE A 178 8.59 -9.44 8.38
C PHE A 178 9.49 -9.40 7.15
N VAL A 179 9.69 -10.55 6.52
CA VAL A 179 10.55 -10.72 5.37
C VAL A 179 9.73 -11.16 4.17
N GLU A 180 9.76 -10.34 3.14
CA GLU A 180 9.26 -10.73 1.83
C GLU A 180 10.42 -11.23 0.98
N CYS A 181 10.26 -12.43 0.44
CA CYS A 181 11.24 -13.05 -0.43
C CYS A 181 10.60 -13.56 -1.72
N GLY A 182 11.43 -13.76 -2.73
CA GLY A 182 11.03 -14.22 -4.04
C GLY A 182 12.14 -14.96 -4.75
N ARG A 183 11.75 -15.81 -5.70
CA ARG A 183 12.67 -16.60 -6.52
C ARG A 183 13.02 -15.84 -7.79
N THR A 184 14.26 -15.93 -8.24
CA THR A 184 14.63 -15.45 -9.56
C THR A 184 13.96 -16.32 -10.64
N PRO A 185 13.60 -15.77 -11.82
CA PRO A 185 12.91 -16.51 -12.88
C PRO A 185 13.65 -17.75 -13.40
N SER A 186 14.97 -17.79 -13.26
CA SER A 186 15.83 -18.86 -13.76
C SER A 186 15.85 -20.11 -12.87
N ASP A 187 15.35 -20.02 -11.63
CA ASP A 187 15.34 -21.12 -10.68
C ASP A 187 13.97 -21.84 -10.72
N ASP A 188 13.91 -23.12 -11.09
CA ASP A 188 12.68 -23.95 -11.04
C ASP A 188 12.61 -24.92 -9.82
N ASN A 189 13.50 -24.75 -8.84
CA ASN A 189 13.39 -25.39 -7.51
C ASN A 189 12.14 -24.96 -6.70
N LYS A 190 10.97 -25.52 -7.04
CA LYS A 190 9.66 -25.27 -6.39
C LYS A 190 9.66 -25.48 -4.87
N GLU A 191 10.66 -26.16 -4.32
CA GLU A 191 10.78 -26.45 -2.89
C GLU A 191 11.65 -25.45 -2.11
N ALA A 192 12.31 -24.50 -2.79
CA ALA A 192 13.28 -23.59 -2.16
C ALA A 192 12.71 -22.85 -0.93
N VAL A 193 11.49 -22.31 -1.05
CA VAL A 193 10.81 -21.61 0.05
C VAL A 193 10.49 -22.58 1.20
N HIS A 194 10.05 -23.79 0.89
CA HIS A 194 9.73 -24.80 1.91
C HIS A 194 10.99 -25.24 2.68
N LYS A 195 12.10 -25.47 1.97
CA LYS A 195 13.40 -25.80 2.58
C LYS A 195 13.93 -24.65 3.44
N ALA A 196 13.88 -23.42 2.93
CA ALA A 196 14.25 -22.23 3.70
C ALA A 196 13.40 -22.06 4.97
N LEU A 197 12.09 -22.31 4.92
CA LEU A 197 11.22 -22.29 6.10
C LEU A 197 11.62 -23.33 7.14
N ASN A 198 12.02 -24.54 6.72
CA ASN A 198 12.48 -25.58 7.64
C ASN A 198 13.78 -25.18 8.34
N ASP A 199 14.74 -24.65 7.59
CA ASP A 199 16.02 -24.19 8.15
C ASP A 199 15.81 -22.96 9.06
N LEU A 200 14.94 -22.02 8.67
CA LEU A 200 14.59 -20.87 9.51
C LEU A 200 13.97 -21.31 10.84
N ARG A 201 13.08 -22.31 10.84
CA ARG A 201 12.50 -22.84 12.09
C ARG A 201 13.54 -23.42 13.04
N GLN A 202 14.68 -23.88 12.53
CA GLN A 202 15.78 -24.38 13.36
C GLN A 202 16.68 -23.24 13.86
N ALA A 203 16.83 -22.17 13.08
CA ALA A 203 17.74 -21.07 13.37
C ALA A 203 17.10 -19.88 14.10
N THR A 204 15.77 -19.86 14.26
CA THR A 204 15.00 -18.73 14.82
C THR A 204 14.12 -19.20 15.99
N GLU A 205 13.76 -18.29 16.90
CA GLU A 205 12.91 -18.64 18.06
C GLU A 205 11.46 -18.96 17.64
N THR A 206 10.96 -18.22 16.65
CA THR A 206 9.66 -18.48 16.03
C THR A 206 9.76 -18.22 14.54
N CYS A 207 9.02 -18.99 13.73
CA CYS A 207 8.95 -18.78 12.29
C CYS A 207 7.55 -19.15 11.78
N ARG A 208 6.92 -18.25 11.01
CA ARG A 208 5.58 -18.43 10.43
C ARG A 208 5.59 -18.08 8.95
N ASP A 209 5.01 -18.96 8.16
CA ASP A 209 4.63 -18.68 6.78
C ASP A 209 3.29 -17.92 6.78
N LEU A 210 3.28 -16.71 6.21
CA LEU A 210 2.06 -15.89 6.05
C LEU A 210 1.43 -16.02 4.66
N GLY A 211 2.02 -16.83 3.79
CA GLY A 211 1.49 -17.17 2.48
C GLY A 211 2.39 -16.77 1.32
N THR A 212 2.11 -17.39 0.18
CA THR A 212 2.76 -17.14 -1.11
C THR A 212 1.73 -16.68 -2.13
N TRP A 213 2.04 -15.66 -2.92
CA TRP A 213 1.19 -15.13 -3.98
C TRP A 213 2.00 -14.82 -5.24
N LYS A 214 1.33 -14.82 -6.40
CA LYS A 214 1.92 -14.39 -7.66
C LYS A 214 2.23 -12.89 -7.60
N ASP A 215 3.44 -12.48 -7.98
CA ASP A 215 3.80 -11.08 -8.00
C ASP A 215 3.02 -10.31 -9.08
N GLN A 216 2.32 -9.27 -8.65
CA GLN A 216 1.46 -8.42 -9.48
C GLN A 216 1.99 -6.98 -9.57
N LEU A 217 3.10 -6.67 -8.91
CA LEU A 217 3.72 -5.35 -9.06
C LEU A 217 4.22 -5.27 -10.50
N ARG A 218 3.66 -4.34 -11.28
CA ARG A 218 4.20 -4.02 -12.61
C ARG A 218 5.56 -3.37 -12.38
N ALA A 219 6.56 -3.73 -13.18
CA ALA A 219 7.74 -2.89 -13.30
C ALA A 219 7.27 -1.49 -13.68
N SER A 220 7.57 -0.49 -12.85
CA SER A 220 7.41 0.89 -13.26
C SER A 220 8.24 1.07 -14.52
N LYS A 221 7.64 1.49 -15.63
CA LYS A 221 8.44 2.03 -16.74
C LYS A 221 9.19 3.22 -16.16
N ALA A 222 10.50 3.07 -16.03
CA ALA A 222 11.41 4.17 -15.70
C ALA A 222 11.38 5.22 -16.82
#